data_AF-A0AAC8VFK7-F1
#
_entry.id   AF-A0AAC8VFK7-F1
#
_cell.length_a   1.000
_cell.length_b   1.000
_cell.length_c   1.000
_cell.angle_alpha   90.00
_cell.angle_beta   90.00
_cell.angle_gamma   90.00
#
_symmetry.space_group_name_H-M   'P 1'
#
loop_
_entity.id
_entity.type
_entity.pdbx_description
1 polymer ?
#
loop_
_entity_poly.entity_id
_entity_poly.type
_entity_poly.pdbx_seq_one_letter_code
_entity_poly.pdbx_strand_id
1 'polypeptide(L)'
;MDTSLIGLFCIVDDFCQVFLPHWQASLLEHQDKQRNKPSRMSTSEIMTIMIYFHQSHYRNFKHYYQREVQGHLKKYFPKAVSYNRFVELMPTILLPLCFFIAAP
;
A
#
# COMPACT_ATOMS: atom_id res chain seq x y z
N MET A 1 1.35 -18.60 -12.80
CA MET A 1 -0.07 -18.22 -12.75
C MET A 1 -0.10 -16.74 -12.43
N ASP A 2 -0.66 -15.95 -13.33
CA ASP A 2 -1.07 -14.59 -13.08
C ASP A 2 -2.21 -14.57 -12.05
N THR A 3 -1.89 -14.83 -10.78
CA THR A 3 -2.46 -14.00 -9.71
C THR A 3 -1.90 -12.59 -9.96
N SER A 4 -2.41 -11.98 -11.04
CA SER A 4 -1.82 -10.82 -11.68
C SER A 4 -1.75 -9.69 -10.66
N LEU A 5 -0.75 -8.80 -10.78
CA LEU A 5 -0.71 -7.54 -10.02
C LEU A 5 -2.09 -6.88 -9.91
N ILE A 6 -2.89 -6.97 -10.97
CA ILE A 6 -4.28 -6.49 -11.04
C ILE A 6 -5.20 -7.29 -10.11
N GLY A 7 -5.19 -8.62 -10.17
CA GLY A 7 -5.97 -9.47 -9.27
C GLY A 7 -5.61 -9.24 -7.80
N LEU A 8 -4.32 -9.12 -7.48
CA LEU A 8 -3.87 -8.74 -6.13
C LEU A 8 -4.41 -7.36 -5.74
N PHE A 9 -4.30 -6.37 -6.64
CA PHE A 9 -4.80 -5.03 -6.39
C PHE A 9 -6.31 -5.02 -6.11
N CYS A 10 -7.12 -5.74 -6.91
CA CYS A 10 -8.57 -5.83 -6.69
C CYS A 10 -8.89 -6.36 -5.29
N ILE A 11 -8.27 -7.46 -4.87
CA ILE A 11 -8.50 -8.05 -3.53
C ILE A 11 -8.11 -7.07 -2.43
N VAL A 12 -6.96 -6.41 -2.57
CA VAL A 12 -6.46 -5.43 -1.58
C VAL A 12 -7.34 -4.19 -1.55
N ASP A 13 -7.83 -3.72 -2.70
CA ASP A 13 -8.68 -2.55 -2.80
C ASP A 13 -10.06 -2.81 -2.21
N ASP A 14 -10.69 -3.95 -2.53
CA ASP A 14 -11.97 -4.37 -1.93
C ASP A 14 -11.86 -4.46 -0.40
N PHE A 15 -10.76 -5.03 0.11
CA PHE A 15 -10.48 -5.02 1.55
C PHE A 15 -10.36 -3.59 2.10
N CYS A 16 -9.60 -2.72 1.44
CA CYS A 16 -9.37 -1.35 1.89
C CYS A 16 -10.66 -0.52 1.91
N GLN A 17 -11.55 -0.71 0.92
CA GLN A 17 -12.83 -0.02 0.84
C GLN A 17 -13.74 -0.33 2.04
N VAL A 18 -13.69 -1.56 2.55
CA VAL A 18 -14.44 -1.96 3.74
C VAL A 18 -13.68 -1.58 5.02
N PHE A 19 -12.41 -1.93 5.11
CA PHE A 19 -11.62 -1.81 6.33
C PHE A 19 -11.33 -0.36 6.72
N LEU A 20 -10.91 0.50 5.78
CA LEU A 20 -10.42 1.84 6.12
C LEU A 20 -11.48 2.74 6.75
N PRO A 21 -12.73 2.81 6.26
CA PRO A 21 -13.78 3.61 6.91
C PRO A 21 -14.06 3.15 8.35
N HIS A 22 -14.17 1.83 8.57
CA HIS A 22 -14.38 1.26 9.91
C HIS A 22 -13.20 1.51 10.84
N TRP A 23 -11.98 1.34 10.33
CA TRP A 23 -10.76 1.62 11.07
C TRP A 23 -10.69 3.10 11.48
N GLN A 24 -10.91 4.02 10.55
CA GLN A 24 -10.89 5.46 10.82
C GLN A 24 -11.95 5.87 11.84
N ALA A 25 -13.16 5.30 11.77
CA ALA A 25 -14.22 5.54 12.74
C ALA A 25 -13.90 4.96 14.14
N SER A 26 -13.05 3.93 14.21
CA SER A 26 -12.59 3.35 15.47
C SER A 26 -11.44 4.13 16.13
N LEU A 27 -10.83 5.09 15.42
CA LEU A 27 -9.74 5.89 15.99
C LEU A 27 -10.31 6.92 16.97
N LEU A 28 -9.62 7.07 18.11
CA LEU A 28 -9.97 8.12 19.08
C LEU A 28 -9.78 9.50 18.45
N GLU A 29 -10.77 10.38 18.64
CA GLU A 29 -10.63 11.79 18.28
C GLU A 29 -9.48 12.41 19.08
N HIS A 30 -8.42 12.82 18.38
CA HIS A 30 -7.40 13.66 18.98
C HIS A 30 -7.91 15.10 19.05
N GLN A 31 -7.78 15.72 20.23
CA GLN A 31 -8.18 17.11 20.46
C GLN A 31 -7.33 18.12 19.66
N ASP A 32 -6.14 17.73 19.22
CA ASP A 32 -5.29 18.51 18.33
C ASP A 32 -5.60 18.25 16.86
N LYS A 33 -5.73 19.34 16.08
CA LYS A 33 -5.88 19.29 14.62
C LYS A 33 -4.64 18.67 13.98
N GLN A 34 -4.64 17.36 13.79
CA GLN A 34 -3.63 16.70 12.98
C GLN A 34 -3.83 17.02 11.50
N ARG A 35 -2.71 17.21 10.80
CA ARG A 35 -2.69 17.43 9.36
C ARG A 35 -3.09 16.16 8.62
N ASN A 36 -4.36 16.04 8.24
CA ASN A 36 -4.82 14.98 7.35
C ASN A 36 -4.58 15.40 5.88
N LYS A 37 -3.37 15.14 5.35
CA LYS A 37 -3.08 15.36 3.93
C LYS A 37 -2.98 14.01 3.22
N PRO A 38 -3.93 13.68 2.33
CA PRO A 38 -3.89 12.43 1.60
C PRO A 38 -2.60 12.36 0.78
N SER A 39 -1.95 11.19 0.82
CA SER A 39 -0.82 10.91 -0.06
C SER A 39 -1.31 10.83 -1.52
N ARG A 40 -0.38 11.01 -2.46
CA ARG A 40 -0.66 10.82 -3.90
C ARG A 40 -0.95 9.36 -4.26
N MET A 41 -0.52 8.44 -3.42
CA MET A 41 -0.82 7.02 -3.51
C MET A 41 -1.78 6.64 -2.38
N SER A 42 -2.79 5.85 -2.75
CA SER A 42 -3.76 5.25 -1.85
C SER A 42 -3.13 4.15 -0.98
N THR A 43 -3.78 3.81 0.13
CA THR A 43 -3.36 2.70 1.00
C THR A 43 -3.32 1.38 0.22
N SER A 44 -4.31 1.11 -0.64
CA SER A 44 -4.38 -0.12 -1.44
C SER A 44 -3.22 -0.24 -2.42
N GLU A 45 -2.81 0.84 -3.09
CA GLU A 45 -1.60 0.85 -3.94
C GLU A 45 -0.33 0.52 -3.14
N ILE A 46 -0.14 1.13 -1.97
CA ILE A 46 1.06 0.92 -1.15
C ILE A 46 1.09 -0.52 -0.61
N MET A 47 -0.04 -1.03 -0.13
CA MET A 47 -0.19 -2.42 0.30
C MET A 47 0.11 -3.40 -0.83
N THR A 48 -0.46 -3.16 -2.02
CA THR A 48 -0.23 -4.01 -3.21
C THR A 48 1.24 -4.09 -3.55
N ILE A 49 1.94 -2.94 -3.59
CA ILE A 49 3.38 -2.91 -3.89
C ILE A 49 4.20 -3.69 -2.88
N MET A 50 3.83 -3.62 -1.59
CA MET A 50 4.51 -4.34 -0.51
C MET A 50 4.27 -5.85 -0.57
N ILE A 51 3.02 -6.28 -0.78
CA ILE A 51 2.70 -7.71 -0.92
C ILE A 51 3.39 -8.27 -2.17
N TYR A 52 3.31 -7.55 -3.29
CA TYR A 52 3.94 -7.94 -4.54
C TYR A 52 5.46 -7.99 -4.42
N PHE A 53 6.08 -7.11 -3.63
CA PHE A 53 7.51 -7.18 -3.33
C PHE A 53 7.88 -8.53 -2.70
N HIS A 54 7.14 -8.96 -1.68
CA HIS A 54 7.40 -10.24 -1.01
C HIS A 54 7.20 -11.45 -1.94
N GLN A 55 6.34 -11.33 -2.96
CA GLN A 55 6.15 -12.36 -3.99
C GLN A 55 7.20 -12.30 -5.11
N SER A 56 7.84 -11.15 -5.32
CA SER A 56 8.72 -10.88 -6.48
C SER A 56 10.14 -11.45 -6.38
N HIS A 57 10.50 -12.13 -5.28
CA HIS A 57 11.84 -12.67 -4.99
C HIS A 57 13.00 -11.64 -4.95
N TYR A 58 12.71 -10.34 -5.06
CA TYR A 58 13.72 -9.30 -4.86
C TYR A 58 14.22 -9.29 -3.42
N ARG A 59 15.55 -9.27 -3.23
CA ARG A 59 16.16 -9.20 -1.89
C ARG A 59 16.21 -7.80 -1.30
N ASN A 60 16.24 -6.78 -2.17
CA ASN A 60 16.41 -5.39 -1.78
C ASN A 60 15.21 -4.57 -2.24
N PHE A 61 14.51 -3.98 -1.27
CA PHE A 61 13.29 -3.22 -1.54
C PHE A 61 13.56 -1.95 -2.38
N LYS A 62 14.68 -1.26 -2.14
CA LYS A 62 15.04 -0.08 -2.92
C LYS A 62 15.24 -0.42 -4.40
N HIS A 63 15.96 -1.50 -4.69
CA HIS A 63 16.17 -1.97 -6.05
C HIS A 63 14.86 -2.39 -6.72
N TYR A 64 14.02 -3.16 -6.02
CA TYR A 64 12.68 -3.51 -6.48
C TYR A 64 11.84 -2.27 -6.81
N TYR A 65 11.75 -1.32 -5.89
CA TYR A 65 10.92 -0.13 -6.08
C TYR A 65 11.37 0.70 -7.28
N GLN A 66 12.68 0.93 -7.42
CA GLN A 66 13.21 1.75 -8.51
C GLN A 66 13.13 1.08 -9.88
N ARG A 67 13.31 -0.25 -9.96
CA ARG A 67 13.36 -1.00 -11.23
C ARG A 67 12.01 -1.55 -11.64
N GLU A 68 11.28 -2.18 -10.72
CA GLU A 68 9.95 -2.73 -10.98
C GLU A 68 8.88 -1.65 -10.88
N VAL A 69 8.68 -1.05 -9.71
CA VAL A 69 7.53 -0.15 -9.47
C VAL A 69 7.62 1.10 -10.35
N GLN A 70 8.77 1.79 -10.32
CA GLN A 70 8.99 3.01 -11.10
C GLN A 70 9.40 2.77 -12.56
N GLY A 71 9.75 1.52 -12.91
CA GLY A 71 10.12 1.11 -14.26
C GLY A 71 9.01 0.29 -14.93
N HIS A 72 9.08 -1.04 -14.80
CA HIS A 72 8.18 -1.97 -15.49
C HIS A 72 6.69 -1.76 -15.17
N LEU A 73 6.36 -1.42 -13.92
CA LEU A 73 4.99 -1.24 -13.42
C LEU A 73 4.52 0.22 -13.45
N LYS A 74 5.29 1.14 -14.02
CA LYS A 74 4.96 2.58 -14.06
C LYS A 74 3.58 2.86 -14.67
N LYS A 75 3.15 2.04 -15.63
CA LYS A 75 1.81 2.16 -16.25
C LYS A 75 0.67 1.84 -15.29
N TYR A 76 0.90 0.98 -14.30
CA TYR A 76 -0.08 0.63 -13.26
C TYR A 76 -0.03 1.61 -12.08
N PHE A 77 1.14 2.18 -11.79
CA PHE A 77 1.34 3.17 -10.72
C PHE A 77 1.86 4.52 -11.27
N PRO A 78 1.10 5.23 -12.12
CA PRO A 78 1.58 6.45 -12.78
C PRO A 78 1.87 7.60 -11.80
N LYS A 79 1.28 7.54 -10.60
CA LYS A 79 1.46 8.53 -9.52
C LYS A 79 2.40 8.04 -8.42
N ALA A 80 3.18 6.98 -8.67
CA ALA A 80 4.15 6.45 -7.72
C ALA A 80 5.04 7.57 -7.15
N VAL A 81 5.12 7.63 -5.82
CA VAL A 81 5.97 8.62 -5.13
C VAL A 81 7.45 8.23 -5.24
N SER A 82 8.36 9.14 -4.88
CA SER A 82 9.79 8.79 -4.76
C SER A 82 10.00 7.67 -3.74
N TYR A 83 11.07 6.88 -3.89
CA TYR A 83 11.44 5.82 -2.92
C TYR A 83 11.43 6.30 -1.46
N ASN A 84 12.09 7.43 -1.15
CA ASN A 84 12.14 7.95 0.23
C ASN A 84 10.73 8.25 0.77
N ARG A 85 9.92 8.94 -0.03
CA ARG A 85 8.52 9.20 0.33
C ARG A 85 7.70 7.92 0.49
N PHE A 86 7.96 6.87 -0.29
CA PHE A 86 7.31 5.58 -0.10
C PHE A 86 7.68 4.96 1.25
N VAL A 87 8.97 4.96 1.61
CA VAL A 87 9.46 4.46 2.90
C VAL A 87 8.84 5.21 4.07
N GLU A 88 8.68 6.54 3.97
CA GLU A 88 7.96 7.34 4.98
C GLU A 88 6.48 6.92 5.13
N LEU A 89 5.85 6.40 4.08
CA LEU A 89 4.45 5.95 4.11
C LEU A 89 4.29 4.51 4.58
N MET A 90 5.32 3.66 4.48
CA MET A 90 5.25 2.24 4.85
C MET A 90 4.69 1.98 6.27
N PRO A 91 5.01 2.77 7.32
CA PRO A 91 4.43 2.54 8.65
C PRO A 91 2.91 2.69 8.69
N THR A 92 2.33 3.51 7.81
CA THR A 92 0.87 3.78 7.80
C THR A 92 0.04 2.58 7.38
N ILE A 93 0.63 1.64 6.64
CA ILE A 93 -0.06 0.45 6.15
C ILE A 93 0.15 -0.78 7.03
N LEU A 94 0.94 -0.69 8.10
CA LEU A 94 1.29 -1.84 8.93
C LEU A 94 0.04 -2.51 9.52
N LEU A 95 -0.83 -1.73 10.16
CA LEU A 95 -2.07 -2.26 10.74
C LEU A 95 -3.02 -2.81 9.66
N PRO A 96 -3.36 -2.05 8.58
CA PRO A 96 -4.11 -2.60 7.46
C PRO A 96 -3.56 -3.92 6.91
N LEU A 97 -2.23 -4.04 6.73
CA LEU A 97 -1.59 -5.27 6.27
C LEU A 97 -1.73 -6.42 7.26
N CYS A 98 -1.54 -6.18 8.56
CA CYS A 98 -1.70 -7.23 9.57
C CYS A 98 -3.14 -7.78 9.56
N PHE A 99 -4.15 -6.91 9.50
CA PHE A 99 -5.54 -7.34 9.40
C PHE A 99 -5.83 -8.07 8.09
N PHE A 100 -5.28 -7.60 6.97
CA PHE A 100 -5.43 -8.27 5.68
C PHE A 100 -4.87 -9.69 5.69
N ILE A 101 -3.70 -9.91 6.31
CA ILE A 101 -3.05 -11.23 6.38
C ILE A 101 -3.73 -12.14 7.42
N ALA A 102 -4.28 -11.56 8.49
CA ALA A 102 -4.96 -12.31 9.54
C ALA A 102 -6.41 -12.69 9.20
N ALA A 103 -7.00 -12.09 8.15
CA ALA A 103 -8.33 -12.45 7.68
C ALA A 103 -8.31 -13.90 7.15
N PRO A 104 -9.12 -14.82 7.73
CA PRO A 104 -9.16 -16.22 7.32
C PRO A 104 -9.76 -16.44 5.93
#